data_AF-X1HHN3-F1
#
_entry.id   AF-X1HHN3-F1
#
_cell.length_a   1.000
_cell.length_b   1.000
_cell.length_c   1.000
_cell.angle_alpha   90.00
_cell.angle_beta   90.00
_cell.angle_gamma   90.00
#
_symmetry.space_group_name_H-M   'P 1'
#
loop_
_entity.id
_entity.type
_entity.pdbx_description
1 polymer ?
#
loop_
_entity_poly.entity_id
_entity_poly.type
_entity_poly.pdbx_seq_one_letter_code
_entity_poly.pdbx_strand_id
1 'polypeptide(L)'
;NKRESLLIAIRFVECFKIFKWIKVCLAYGSYNSVFRELRFLIDSITQAYYIDINHFNASLESKLEVLKGLSEYASFYGSGLIKKIRGLPNKQKLRDIFGELSNYVHASYEESKPFIEPTFKKDVIDSLKYNRYNETLLKRCIDKCIEVSNNIIEINEDFEKKYLKIIS
;
A
#
# COMPACT_ATOMS: atom_id res chain seq x y z
N ASN A 1 18.71 15.43 -13.54
CA ASN A 1 18.28 16.39 -12.49
C ASN A 1 18.14 15.63 -11.16
N LYS A 2 18.69 16.06 -10.01
CA LYS A 2 18.66 15.24 -8.76
C LYS A 2 17.25 14.80 -8.33
N ARG A 3 16.24 15.60 -8.70
CA ARG A 3 14.82 15.32 -8.45
C ARG A 3 14.23 14.22 -9.35
N GLU A 4 14.81 13.97 -10.53
CA GLU A 4 14.35 12.92 -11.47
C GLU A 4 14.76 11.51 -11.02
N SER A 5 15.70 11.38 -10.08
CA SER A 5 16.22 10.10 -9.60
C SER A 5 15.63 9.67 -8.25
N LEU A 6 14.56 10.32 -7.78
CA LEU A 6 13.90 10.01 -6.51
C LEU A 6 12.83 8.93 -6.73
N LEU A 7 13.01 7.77 -6.09
CA LEU A 7 12.03 6.70 -6.15
C LEU A 7 10.70 7.12 -5.52
N ILE A 8 10.74 7.90 -4.45
CA ILE A 8 9.55 8.33 -3.74
C ILE A 8 8.67 9.23 -4.61
N ALA A 9 9.29 10.07 -5.45
CA ALA A 9 8.57 10.90 -6.43
C ALA A 9 7.84 10.04 -7.47
N ILE A 10 8.50 8.98 -7.97
CA ILE A 10 7.89 8.02 -8.89
C ILE A 10 6.70 7.31 -8.22
N ARG A 11 6.85 6.89 -6.96
CA ARG A 11 5.74 6.25 -6.22
C ARG A 11 4.57 7.18 -5.97
N PHE A 12 4.79 8.48 -5.70
CA PHE A 12 3.68 9.44 -5.60
C PHE A 12 2.92 9.59 -6.93
N VAL A 13 3.60 9.54 -8.08
CA VAL A 13 2.92 9.53 -9.39
C VAL A 13 2.08 8.25 -9.54
N GLU A 14 2.58 7.10 -9.11
CA GLU A 14 1.83 5.84 -9.13
C GLU A 14 0.63 5.83 -8.18
N CYS A 15 0.68 6.55 -7.05
CA CYS A 15 -0.46 6.68 -6.13
C CYS A 15 -1.72 7.15 -6.88
N PHE A 16 -1.61 8.07 -7.84
CA PHE A 16 -2.76 8.51 -8.65
C PHE A 16 -3.39 7.38 -9.45
N LYS A 17 -2.60 6.45 -10.00
CA LYS A 17 -3.09 5.28 -10.73
C LYS A 17 -3.81 4.32 -9.79
N ILE A 18 -3.25 4.09 -8.61
CA ILE A 18 -3.83 3.19 -7.61
C ILE A 18 -5.12 3.78 -7.04
N PHE A 19 -5.19 5.07 -6.75
CA PHE A 19 -6.44 5.70 -6.30
C PHE A 19 -7.54 5.69 -7.38
N LYS A 20 -7.18 5.81 -8.67
CA LYS A 20 -8.15 5.60 -9.75
C LYS A 20 -8.69 4.17 -9.74
N TRP A 21 -7.84 3.18 -9.52
CA TRP A 21 -8.27 1.79 -9.40
C TRP A 21 -9.12 1.54 -8.13
N ILE A 22 -8.77 2.15 -7.00
CA ILE A 22 -9.59 2.10 -5.78
C ILE A 22 -11.01 2.63 -6.03
N LYS A 23 -11.16 3.73 -6.79
CA LYS A 23 -12.49 4.25 -7.15
C LYS A 23 -13.32 3.22 -7.93
N VAL A 24 -12.68 2.51 -8.86
CA VAL A 24 -13.31 1.41 -9.60
C VAL A 24 -13.73 0.30 -8.64
N CYS A 25 -12.82 -0.16 -7.76
CA CYS A 25 -13.12 -1.18 -6.76
C CYS A 25 -14.31 -0.80 -5.86
N LEU A 26 -14.39 0.46 -5.41
CA LEU A 26 -15.51 0.95 -4.60
C LEU A 26 -16.84 0.93 -5.38
N ALA A 27 -16.83 1.36 -6.64
CA ALA A 27 -18.02 1.37 -7.49
C ALA A 27 -18.57 -0.05 -7.75
N TYR A 28 -17.69 -1.04 -7.84
CA TYR A 28 -18.05 -2.44 -8.02
C TYR A 28 -18.19 -3.23 -6.70
N GLY A 29 -18.16 -2.58 -5.52
CA GLY A 29 -18.30 -3.28 -4.23
C GLY A 29 -17.14 -4.22 -3.88
N SER A 30 -16.00 -4.11 -4.56
CA SER A 30 -14.81 -4.93 -4.36
C SER A 30 -13.94 -4.38 -3.21
N TYR A 31 -14.50 -4.34 -1.99
CA TYR A 31 -13.89 -3.72 -0.81
C TYR A 31 -12.54 -4.35 -0.39
N ASN A 32 -12.40 -5.68 -0.48
CA ASN A 32 -11.14 -6.35 -0.16
C ASN A 32 -9.99 -5.91 -1.07
N SER A 33 -10.30 -5.66 -2.35
CA SER A 33 -9.30 -5.09 -3.26
C SER A 33 -8.87 -3.70 -2.80
N VAL A 34 -9.78 -2.85 -2.31
CA VAL A 34 -9.42 -1.54 -1.76
C VAL A 34 -8.40 -1.66 -0.64
N PHE A 35 -8.62 -2.54 0.34
CA PHE A 35 -7.66 -2.74 1.43
C PHE A 35 -6.30 -3.26 0.95
N ARG A 36 -6.29 -4.17 -0.03
CA ARG A 36 -5.06 -4.67 -0.64
C ARG A 36 -4.28 -3.56 -1.36
N GLU A 37 -4.96 -2.72 -2.13
CA GLU A 37 -4.35 -1.57 -2.81
C GLU A 37 -3.78 -0.55 -1.82
N LEU A 38 -4.52 -0.24 -0.75
CA LEU A 38 -4.05 0.64 0.32
C LEU A 38 -2.82 0.07 1.03
N ARG A 39 -2.77 -1.25 1.25
CA ARG A 39 -1.61 -1.92 1.83
C ARG A 39 -0.40 -1.77 0.92
N PHE A 40 -0.60 -2.01 -0.37
CA PHE A 40 0.45 -1.87 -1.40
C PHE A 40 0.99 -0.43 -1.46
N LEU A 41 0.13 0.58 -1.33
CA LEU A 41 0.54 1.99 -1.24
C LEU A 41 1.50 2.24 -0.08
N ILE A 42 1.17 1.77 1.13
CA ILE A 42 2.05 1.95 2.30
C ILE A 42 3.39 1.26 2.07
N ASP A 43 3.39 0.03 1.58
CA ASP A 43 4.60 -0.76 1.35
C ASP A 43 5.51 -0.10 0.30
N SER A 44 4.94 0.29 -0.85
CA SER A 44 5.67 0.92 -1.95
C SER A 44 6.28 2.27 -1.56
N ILE A 45 5.54 3.11 -0.84
CA ILE A 45 6.03 4.41 -0.37
C ILE A 45 7.12 4.24 0.68
N THR A 46 6.95 3.32 1.63
CA THR A 46 7.96 3.09 2.69
C THR A 46 9.26 2.51 2.13
N GLN A 47 9.19 1.61 1.14
CA GLN A 47 10.37 1.12 0.41
C GLN A 47 11.09 2.24 -0.32
N ALA A 48 10.36 3.05 -1.06
CA ALA A 48 10.94 4.17 -1.81
C ALA A 48 11.57 5.20 -0.87
N TYR A 49 10.87 5.58 0.20
CA TYR A 49 11.40 6.47 1.24
C TYR A 49 12.69 5.90 1.85
N TYR A 50 12.69 4.62 2.26
CA TYR A 50 13.87 3.98 2.83
C TYR A 50 15.06 4.01 1.87
N ILE A 51 14.86 3.67 0.60
CA ILE A 51 15.96 3.66 -0.36
C ILE A 51 16.46 5.07 -0.62
N ASP A 52 15.57 6.04 -0.80
CA ASP A 52 15.97 7.42 -1.08
C ASP A 52 16.73 8.06 0.08
N ILE A 53 16.40 7.76 1.35
CA ILE A 53 17.17 8.30 2.47
C ILE A 53 18.55 7.65 2.64
N ASN A 54 18.70 6.36 2.29
CA ASN A 54 19.98 5.64 2.45
C ASN A 54 20.89 5.79 1.22
N HIS A 55 20.31 6.08 0.06
CA HIS A 55 21.00 6.15 -1.24
C HIS A 55 20.65 7.42 -2.01
N PHE A 56 20.47 8.55 -1.32
CA PHE A 56 19.95 9.80 -1.90
C PHE A 56 20.67 10.24 -3.19
N ASN A 57 22.00 10.13 -3.21
CA ASN A 57 22.85 10.54 -4.34
C ASN A 57 23.05 9.45 -5.41
N ALA A 58 22.50 8.25 -5.22
CA ALA A 58 22.62 7.18 -6.20
C ALA A 58 21.73 7.44 -7.42
N SER A 59 22.12 6.90 -8.57
CA SER A 59 21.27 6.89 -9.76
C SER A 59 20.01 6.07 -9.53
N LEU A 60 18.99 6.31 -10.37
CA LEU A 60 17.74 5.55 -10.28
C LEU A 60 17.98 4.06 -10.50
N GLU A 61 18.84 3.71 -11.46
CA GLU A 61 19.23 2.33 -11.76
C GLU A 61 19.87 1.65 -10.55
N SER A 62 20.82 2.31 -9.89
CA SER A 62 21.44 1.75 -8.68
C SER A 62 20.43 1.57 -7.54
N LYS A 63 19.49 2.50 -7.38
CA LYS A 63 18.41 2.36 -6.39
C LYS A 63 17.48 1.19 -6.70
N LEU A 64 17.20 0.91 -7.97
CA LEU A 64 16.40 -0.25 -8.40
C LEU A 64 17.11 -1.57 -8.15
N GLU A 65 18.42 -1.65 -8.37
CA GLU A 65 19.20 -2.85 -8.01
C GLU A 65 19.23 -3.09 -6.50
N VAL A 66 19.33 -2.02 -5.69
CA VAL A 66 19.20 -2.12 -4.23
C VAL A 66 17.80 -2.62 -3.85
N LEU A 67 16.74 -2.06 -4.44
CA LEU A 67 15.37 -2.53 -4.21
C LEU A 67 15.21 -4.01 -4.52
N LYS A 68 15.75 -4.46 -5.66
CA LYS A 68 15.75 -5.86 -6.07
C LYS A 68 16.50 -6.75 -5.09
N GLY A 69 17.72 -6.39 -4.70
CA GLY A 69 18.47 -7.17 -3.71
C GLY A 69 17.77 -7.23 -2.35
N LEU A 70 17.14 -6.15 -1.92
CA LEU A 70 16.40 -6.11 -0.65
C LEU A 70 15.07 -6.86 -0.70
N SER A 71 14.44 -6.96 -1.87
CA SER A 71 13.18 -7.70 -2.08
C SER A 71 13.29 -9.20 -1.76
N GLU A 72 14.50 -9.76 -1.80
CA GLU A 72 14.76 -11.15 -1.44
C GLU A 72 14.66 -11.40 0.07
N TYR A 73 14.72 -10.33 0.88
CA TYR A 73 14.61 -10.42 2.33
C TYR A 73 13.18 -10.13 2.77
N ALA A 74 12.48 -11.14 3.31
CA ALA A 74 11.11 -10.99 3.83
C ALA A 74 10.94 -9.82 4.83
N SER A 75 12.01 -9.44 5.53
CA SER A 75 12.02 -8.32 6.48
C SER A 75 12.09 -6.93 5.83
N PHE A 76 12.10 -6.85 4.50
CA PHE A 76 12.06 -5.61 3.71
C PHE A 76 10.65 -5.24 3.24
N TYR A 77 9.63 -5.87 3.83
CA TYR A 77 8.23 -5.55 3.55
C TYR A 77 7.47 -5.21 4.83
N GLY A 78 6.44 -4.38 4.67
CA GLY A 78 5.44 -4.12 5.69
C GLY A 78 5.99 -3.67 7.02
N SER A 79 5.41 -4.20 8.11
CA SER A 79 5.77 -3.84 9.49
C SER A 79 7.25 -4.00 9.80
N GLY A 80 7.94 -4.97 9.18
CA GLY A 80 9.38 -5.18 9.34
C GLY A 80 10.20 -4.02 8.81
N LEU A 81 9.88 -3.54 7.61
CA LEU A 81 10.52 -2.37 7.02
C LEU A 81 10.18 -1.09 7.78
N ILE A 82 8.89 -0.87 8.07
CA ILE A 82 8.42 0.32 8.82
C ILE A 82 9.21 0.46 10.14
N LYS A 83 9.45 -0.66 10.84
CA LYS A 83 10.25 -0.68 12.08
C LYS A 83 11.71 -0.25 11.87
N LYS A 84 12.31 -0.49 10.71
CA LYS A 84 13.72 -0.15 10.42
C LYS A 84 13.92 1.31 10.03
N ILE A 85 12.93 1.97 9.45
CA ILE A 85 13.05 3.38 9.01
C ILE A 85 13.16 4.29 10.24
N ARG A 86 14.28 5.00 10.39
CA ARG A 86 14.50 5.97 11.46
C ARG A 86 13.86 7.31 11.09
N GLY A 87 13.14 7.91 12.02
CA GLY A 87 12.51 9.23 11.82
C GLY A 87 11.35 9.26 10.82
N LEU A 88 10.75 8.11 10.50
CA LEU A 88 9.54 8.02 9.67
C LEU A 88 8.35 8.69 10.40
N PRO A 89 7.63 9.62 9.77
CA PRO A 89 6.41 10.22 10.34
C PRO A 89 5.36 9.17 10.68
N ASN A 90 4.64 9.36 11.79
CA ASN A 90 3.53 8.49 12.23
C ASN A 90 3.84 6.99 12.24
N LYS A 91 5.10 6.61 12.41
CA LYS A 91 5.60 5.24 12.28
C LYS A 91 4.74 4.17 12.97
N GLN A 92 4.32 4.44 14.20
CA GLN A 92 3.48 3.50 14.98
C GLN A 92 2.11 3.33 14.32
N LYS A 93 1.44 4.46 14.02
CA LYS A 93 0.15 4.48 13.33
C LYS A 93 0.21 3.79 11.97
N LEU A 94 1.26 4.06 11.17
CA LEU A 94 1.45 3.43 9.87
C LEU A 94 1.58 1.89 9.98
N ARG A 95 2.28 1.42 11.01
CA ARG A 95 2.41 -0.02 11.30
C ARG A 95 1.06 -0.65 11.66
N ASP A 96 0.27 0.05 12.47
CA ASP A 96 -1.03 -0.45 12.92
C ASP A 96 -2.03 -0.50 11.74
N ILE A 97 -2.05 0.54 10.90
CA ILE A 97 -2.82 0.54 9.65
C ILE A 97 -2.36 -0.61 8.74
N PHE A 98 -1.06 -0.78 8.52
CA PHE A 98 -0.54 -1.85 7.67
C PHE A 98 -0.95 -3.24 8.19
N GLY A 99 -0.88 -3.45 9.50
CA GLY A 99 -1.32 -4.69 10.14
C GLY A 99 -2.81 -4.95 9.90
N GLU A 100 -3.64 -3.94 10.10
CA GLU A 100 -5.09 -4.04 9.85
C GLU A 100 -5.40 -4.37 8.38
N LEU A 101 -4.75 -3.67 7.44
CA LEU A 101 -4.94 -3.91 6.00
C LEU A 101 -4.45 -5.30 5.56
N SER A 102 -3.46 -5.85 6.26
CA SER A 102 -2.94 -7.19 5.97
C SER A 102 -3.95 -8.31 6.23
N ASN A 103 -4.95 -8.06 7.09
CA ASN A 103 -6.03 -9.02 7.35
C ASN A 103 -6.95 -9.24 6.13
N TYR A 104 -6.86 -8.41 5.09
CA TYR A 104 -7.69 -8.48 3.89
C TYR A 104 -6.94 -9.02 2.66
N VAL A 105 -5.70 -9.48 2.84
CA VAL A 105 -4.84 -9.92 1.73
C VAL A 105 -5.08 -11.39 1.38
N HIS A 106 -5.46 -12.20 2.36
CA HIS A 106 -5.76 -13.61 2.18
C HIS A 106 -7.15 -13.87 2.71
N ALA A 107 -8.01 -14.48 1.89
CA ALA A 107 -9.22 -15.09 2.43
C ALA A 107 -8.79 -16.14 3.46
N SER A 108 -9.36 -16.09 4.65
CA SER A 108 -9.17 -17.15 5.64
C SER A 108 -9.63 -18.49 5.05
N TYR A 109 -9.14 -19.60 5.64
CA TYR A 109 -9.63 -20.92 5.25
C TYR A 109 -11.15 -21.00 5.33
N GLU A 110 -11.75 -20.47 6.41
CA GLU A 110 -13.21 -20.46 6.59
C GLU A 110 -13.94 -19.57 5.59
N GLU A 111 -13.35 -18.45 5.16
CA GLU A 111 -13.90 -17.66 4.06
C GLU A 111 -13.76 -18.38 2.72
N SER A 112 -12.70 -19.17 2.53
CA SER A 112 -12.42 -19.90 1.28
C SER A 112 -13.21 -21.22 1.17
N LYS A 113 -13.55 -21.82 2.32
CA LYS A 113 -14.15 -23.15 2.44
C LYS A 113 -15.46 -23.31 1.67
N PRO A 114 -16.43 -22.37 1.69
CA PRO A 114 -17.67 -22.49 0.90
C PRO A 114 -17.47 -22.50 -0.62
N PHE A 115 -16.26 -22.18 -1.10
CA PHE A 115 -15.90 -22.13 -2.52
C PHE A 115 -15.10 -23.35 -2.98
N ILE A 116 -14.32 -23.93 -2.07
CA ILE A 116 -13.52 -25.15 -2.30
C ILE A 116 -14.39 -26.39 -2.04
N GLU A 117 -15.27 -26.32 -1.05
CA GLU A 117 -16.25 -27.34 -0.69
C GLU A 117 -17.63 -26.86 -1.15
N PRO A 118 -17.99 -27.03 -2.44
CA PRO A 118 -19.26 -26.55 -2.95
C PRO A 118 -20.40 -27.27 -2.23
N THR A 119 -21.14 -26.52 -1.41
CA THR A 119 -22.42 -26.94 -0.85
C THR A 119 -23.59 -26.72 -1.83
N PHE A 120 -23.30 -26.23 -3.05
CA PHE A 120 -24.29 -25.89 -4.06
C PHE A 120 -24.35 -26.91 -5.20
N LYS A 121 -25.57 -27.14 -5.70
CA LYS A 121 -25.84 -27.94 -6.91
C LYS A 121 -25.00 -27.40 -8.08
N LYS A 122 -24.42 -28.32 -8.85
CA LYS A 122 -23.37 -28.17 -9.88
C LYS A 122 -23.47 -27.03 -10.91
N ASP A 123 -24.58 -26.30 -10.99
CA ASP A 123 -24.92 -25.52 -12.19
C ASP A 123 -25.27 -24.03 -11.93
N VAL A 124 -25.04 -23.48 -10.73
CA VAL A 124 -25.30 -22.05 -10.46
C VAL A 124 -24.08 -21.37 -9.84
N ILE A 125 -23.28 -20.67 -10.66
CA ILE A 125 -22.27 -19.73 -10.19
C ILE A 125 -22.99 -18.40 -9.90
N ASP A 126 -23.25 -18.09 -8.63
CA ASP A 126 -23.78 -16.78 -8.22
C ASP A 126 -22.66 -15.73 -8.28
N SER A 127 -22.47 -15.11 -9.45
CA SER A 127 -21.52 -14.02 -9.66
C SER A 127 -21.85 -12.76 -8.85
N LEU A 128 -23.06 -12.66 -8.27
CA LEU A 128 -23.51 -11.54 -7.44
C LEU A 128 -23.23 -11.75 -5.95
N LYS A 129 -22.60 -12.86 -5.55
CA LYS A 129 -22.28 -13.14 -4.14
C LYS A 129 -21.07 -12.35 -3.62
N TYR A 130 -20.19 -11.87 -4.50
CA TYR A 130 -18.88 -11.31 -4.12
C TYR A 130 -18.79 -9.77 -4.10
N ASN A 131 -19.75 -9.09 -4.74
CA ASN A 131 -19.70 -7.64 -4.98
C ASN A 131 -21.05 -6.99 -4.61
N ARG A 132 -21.60 -7.38 -3.46
CA ARG A 132 -22.80 -6.71 -2.95
C ARG A 132 -22.40 -5.45 -2.23
N TYR A 133 -23.18 -4.38 -2.46
CA TYR A 133 -23.08 -3.17 -1.68
C TYR A 133 -23.18 -3.53 -0.19
N ASN A 134 -22.18 -3.10 0.57
CA ASN A 134 -22.15 -3.19 2.02
C ASN A 134 -21.76 -1.82 2.55
N GLU A 135 -22.72 -1.09 3.08
CA GLU A 135 -22.54 0.29 3.56
C GLU A 135 -21.44 0.39 4.62
N THR A 136 -21.39 -0.57 5.55
CA THR A 136 -20.39 -0.61 6.61
C THR A 136 -18.97 -0.79 6.05
N LEU A 137 -18.80 -1.71 5.10
CA LEU A 137 -17.50 -1.93 4.44
C LEU A 137 -17.13 -0.74 3.55
N LEU A 138 -18.08 -0.16 2.83
CA LEU A 138 -17.86 1.04 2.04
C LEU A 138 -17.33 2.19 2.91
N LYS A 139 -18.02 2.48 4.01
CA LYS A 139 -17.60 3.53 4.97
C LYS A 139 -16.20 3.24 5.50
N ARG A 140 -15.94 2.00 5.92
CA ARG A 140 -14.61 1.59 6.39
C ARG A 140 -13.52 1.76 5.33
N CYS A 141 -13.80 1.42 4.07
CA CYS A 141 -12.87 1.64 2.97
C CYS A 141 -12.58 3.13 2.77
N ILE A 142 -13.61 3.99 2.80
CA ILE A 142 -13.46 5.44 2.67
C ILE A 142 -12.60 5.99 3.82
N ASP A 143 -12.90 5.60 5.05
CA ASP A 143 -12.14 6.03 6.23
C ASP A 143 -10.67 5.62 6.11
N LYS A 144 -10.38 4.39 5.63
CA LYS A 144 -9.01 3.92 5.40
C LYS A 144 -8.33 4.62 4.24
N CYS A 145 -9.03 4.96 3.17
CA CYS A 145 -8.47 5.79 2.10
C CYS A 145 -8.01 7.15 2.64
N ILE A 146 -8.83 7.81 3.47
CA ILE A 146 -8.49 9.09 4.09
C ILE A 146 -7.27 8.93 5.01
N GLU A 147 -7.30 7.93 5.89
CA GLU A 147 -6.23 7.69 6.85
C GLU A 147 -4.88 7.42 6.17
N VAL A 148 -4.86 6.56 5.15
CA VAL A 148 -3.65 6.25 4.38
C VAL A 148 -3.18 7.48 3.60
N SER A 149 -4.09 8.22 2.98
CA SER A 149 -3.73 9.44 2.23
C SER A 149 -3.05 10.47 3.12
N ASN A 150 -3.57 10.73 4.31
CA ASN A 150 -2.98 11.67 5.26
C ASN A 150 -1.57 11.24 5.67
N ASN A 151 -1.34 9.96 5.95
CA ASN A 151 0.00 9.47 6.27
C ASN A 151 0.97 9.59 5.09
N ILE A 152 0.51 9.35 3.85
CA ILE A 152 1.32 9.51 2.64
C ILE A 152 1.71 10.98 2.44
N ILE A 153 0.79 11.92 2.69
CA ILE A 153 1.05 13.36 2.64
C ILE A 153 2.11 13.74 3.67
N GLU A 154 1.96 13.30 4.92
CA GLU A 154 2.95 13.61 5.98
C GLU A 154 4.34 13.04 5.68
N ILE A 155 4.42 11.83 5.08
CA ILE A 155 5.69 11.26 4.61
C ILE A 155 6.31 12.14 3.52
N ASN A 156 5.50 12.65 2.58
CA ASN A 156 5.99 13.57 1.55
C ASN A 156 6.51 14.88 2.17
N GLU A 157 5.74 15.51 3.05
CA GLU A 157 6.11 16.77 3.69
C GLU A 157 7.41 16.65 4.50
N ASP A 158 7.57 15.55 5.24
CA ASP A 158 8.82 15.25 5.96
C ASP A 158 10.00 15.05 5.01
N PHE A 159 9.79 14.31 3.92
CA PHE A 159 10.82 14.08 2.90
C PHE A 159 11.27 15.40 2.25
N GLU A 160 10.30 16.22 1.82
CA GLU A 160 10.57 17.53 1.24
C GLU A 160 11.35 18.42 2.20
N LYS A 161 10.92 18.48 3.47
CA LYS A 161 11.56 19.30 4.51
C LYS A 161 13.00 18.88 4.77
N LYS A 162 13.27 17.58 4.86
CA LYS A 162 14.60 17.05 5.21
C LYS A 162 15.57 17.04 4.03
N TYR A 163 15.10 16.76 2.82
CA TYR A 163 15.99 16.39 1.72
C TYR A 163 15.89 17.30 0.50
N LEU A 164 14.81 18.10 0.37
CA LEU A 164 14.62 18.98 -0.78
C LEU A 164 14.76 20.47 -0.43
N LYS A 165 14.41 20.90 0.78
CA LYS A 165 14.62 22.29 1.23
C LYS A 165 16.08 22.68 1.49
N ILE A 166 17.00 21.71 1.52
CA ILE A 166 18.45 21.97 1.66
C ILE A 166 19.09 22.32 0.30
N ILE A 167 18.35 22.15 -0.81
CA ILE A 167 18.86 22.27 -2.19
C ILE A 167 18.24 23.48 -2.93
N SER A 168 17.38 24.25 -2.26
CA SER A 168 16.80 25.52 -2.76
C SER A 168 17.44 26.71 -2.07
#